data_AF-A0A3A8Q6A7-F1
#
_entry.id   AF-A0A3A8Q6A7-F1
#
_cell.length_a   1.000
_cell.length_b   1.000
_cell.length_c   1.000
_cell.angle_alpha   90.00
_cell.angle_beta   90.00
_cell.angle_gamma   90.00
#
_symmetry.space_group_name_H-M   'P 1'
#
loop_
_entity.id
_entity.type
_entity.pdbx_description
1 polymer ?
#
loop_
_entity_poly.entity_id
_entity_poly.type
_entity_poly.pdbx_seq_one_letter_code
_entity_poly.pdbx_strand_id
1 'polypeptide(L)'
;MRALSVMALLLGVSVTAQPALPTYTMTVTTKPLTGAALDTVVASVVDAGVLLPPSMVPMTLRILDDSGAVVATVTGTVTATTPLRVSVTAPSSGGLRAQVILPHDAWKMSAGILLIERLGHGVPPPPGTRQVCEIPPSVSRDPDTGTGDPVTVKGCRVEVEEN
;
A
#
# COMPACT_ATOMS: atom_id res chain seq x y z
N MET A 1 -15.05 -21.80 63.03
CA MET A 1 -14.30 -21.99 61.77
C MET A 1 -14.84 -23.22 61.06
N ARG A 2 -15.38 -23.04 59.83
CA ARG A 2 -15.30 -23.98 58.71
C ARG A 2 -16.02 -23.31 57.53
N ALA A 3 -15.20 -22.83 56.59
CA ALA A 3 -15.61 -22.24 55.33
C ALA A 3 -16.13 -23.33 54.39
N LEU A 4 -17.16 -23.03 53.60
CA LEU A 4 -17.54 -23.85 52.44
C LEU A 4 -17.86 -22.96 51.24
N SER A 5 -16.80 -22.86 50.43
CA SER A 5 -16.63 -22.58 49.00
C SER A 5 -17.80 -22.02 48.17
N VAL A 6 -17.49 -20.87 47.57
CA VAL A 6 -18.10 -20.25 46.39
C VAL A 6 -17.96 -21.18 45.16
N MET A 7 -19.02 -21.30 44.36
CA MET A 7 -18.95 -21.79 42.98
C MET A 7 -19.66 -20.76 42.11
N ALA A 8 -18.89 -19.80 41.59
CA ALA A 8 -19.35 -18.86 40.57
C ALA A 8 -19.25 -19.55 39.21
N LEU A 9 -20.39 -19.93 38.64
CA LEU A 9 -20.49 -20.40 37.26
C LEU A 9 -20.27 -19.20 36.33
N LEU A 10 -19.02 -19.02 35.88
CA LEU A 10 -18.67 -18.08 34.81
C LEU A 10 -19.19 -18.64 33.48
N LEU A 11 -20.39 -18.24 33.09
CA LEU A 11 -20.93 -18.45 31.76
C LEU A 11 -20.09 -17.64 30.77
N GLY A 12 -19.20 -18.34 30.05
CA GLY A 12 -18.40 -17.79 28.98
C GLY A 12 -19.28 -17.24 27.87
N VAL A 13 -19.17 -15.93 27.61
CA VAL A 13 -19.74 -15.32 26.41
C VAL A 13 -18.81 -15.66 25.25
N SER A 14 -19.16 -16.70 24.49
CA SER A 14 -18.52 -16.98 23.21
C SER A 14 -18.96 -15.91 22.22
N VAL A 15 -18.15 -14.86 22.04
CA VAL A 15 -18.30 -13.96 20.89
C VAL A 15 -17.91 -14.78 19.67
N THR A 16 -18.89 -15.21 18.90
CA THR A 16 -18.64 -15.76 17.58
C THR A 16 -18.18 -14.61 16.68
N ALA A 17 -16.88 -14.58 16.38
CA ALA A 17 -16.37 -13.73 15.31
C ALA A 17 -17.05 -14.20 14.01
N GLN A 18 -18.05 -13.45 13.53
CA GLN A 18 -18.64 -13.72 12.24
C GLN A 18 -17.51 -13.62 11.20
N PRO A 19 -17.34 -14.61 10.30
CA PRO A 19 -16.40 -14.47 9.21
C PRO A 19 -16.83 -13.26 8.39
N ALA A 20 -15.97 -12.24 8.34
CA ALA A 20 -16.20 -11.10 7.48
C ALA A 20 -16.38 -11.60 6.05
N LEU A 21 -17.36 -11.04 5.33
CA LEU A 21 -17.52 -11.27 3.89
C LEU A 21 -16.15 -11.10 3.20
N PRO A 22 -15.79 -11.96 2.23
CA PRO A 22 -14.51 -11.85 1.55
C PRO A 22 -14.40 -10.46 0.91
N THR A 23 -13.61 -9.60 1.52
CA THR A 23 -13.27 -8.30 0.96
C THR A 23 -12.31 -8.56 -0.18
N TYR A 24 -12.81 -8.50 -1.41
CA TYR A 24 -11.95 -8.54 -2.58
C TYR A 24 -10.98 -7.36 -2.49
N THR A 25 -9.68 -7.68 -2.45
CA THR A 25 -8.61 -6.68 -2.40
C THR A 25 -7.76 -6.83 -3.63
N MET A 26 -7.37 -5.70 -4.20
CA MET A 26 -6.45 -5.65 -5.33
C MET A 26 -5.09 -5.19 -4.84
N THR A 27 -4.04 -5.71 -5.48
CA THR A 27 -2.66 -5.42 -5.11
C THR A 27 -1.92 -4.91 -6.34
N VAL A 28 -1.33 -3.71 -6.24
CA VAL A 28 -0.45 -3.14 -7.26
C VAL A 28 0.95 -3.04 -6.67
N THR A 29 1.95 -3.56 -7.38
CA THR A 29 3.35 -3.59 -6.93
C THR A 29 4.28 -3.01 -7.99
N THR A 30 5.23 -2.17 -7.58
CA THR A 30 6.23 -1.59 -8.48
C THR A 30 7.29 -2.61 -8.90
N LYS A 31 8.10 -2.24 -9.90
CA LYS A 31 9.37 -2.93 -10.15
C LYS A 31 10.33 -2.67 -8.98
N PRO A 32 11.37 -3.51 -8.79
CA PRO A 32 12.34 -3.28 -7.73
C PRO A 32 13.15 -2.01 -8.05
N LEU A 33 13.37 -1.18 -7.04
CA LEU A 33 14.21 0.01 -7.07
C LEU A 33 15.45 -0.24 -6.21
N THR A 34 16.58 -0.47 -6.88
CA THR A 34 17.90 -0.69 -6.28
C THR A 34 18.56 0.65 -5.91
N GLY A 35 19.56 0.61 -5.02
CA GLY A 35 20.37 1.77 -4.68
C GLY A 35 21.41 1.44 -3.61
N ALA A 36 21.76 2.37 -2.73
CA ALA A 36 22.69 2.11 -1.65
C ALA A 36 21.98 1.64 -0.38
N ALA A 37 22.73 0.94 0.47
CA ALA A 37 22.32 0.72 1.85
C ALA A 37 22.20 2.06 2.57
N LEU A 38 21.31 2.11 3.56
CA LEU A 38 20.97 3.29 4.35
C LEU A 38 20.21 4.38 3.59
N ASP A 39 20.04 4.33 2.26
CA ASP A 39 19.20 5.31 1.55
C ASP A 39 17.79 5.40 2.16
N THR A 40 17.24 6.62 2.22
CA THR A 40 15.85 6.80 2.68
C THR A 40 14.93 6.47 1.52
N VAL A 41 14.07 5.47 1.69
CA VAL A 41 13.12 5.05 0.65
C VAL A 41 11.75 5.52 1.05
N VAL A 42 11.07 6.22 0.15
CA VAL A 42 9.73 6.74 0.34
C VAL A 42 8.82 6.07 -0.67
N ALA A 43 7.74 5.46 -0.19
CA ALA A 43 6.63 5.06 -1.02
C ALA A 43 5.46 6.00 -0.80
N SER A 44 4.72 6.31 -1.86
CA SER A 44 3.52 7.14 -1.74
C SER A 44 2.41 6.73 -2.71
N VAL A 45 1.18 7.00 -2.32
CA VAL A 45 0.00 6.90 -3.19
C VAL A 45 -0.71 8.24 -3.20
N VAL A 46 -0.99 8.75 -4.41
CA VAL A 46 -1.74 10.00 -4.65
C VAL A 46 -2.96 9.70 -5.50
N ASP A 47 -4.04 10.46 -5.31
CA ASP A 47 -5.10 10.60 -6.30
C ASP A 47 -4.87 11.91 -7.07
N ALA A 48 -4.41 11.80 -8.31
CA ALA A 48 -4.03 12.94 -9.14
C ALA A 48 -5.21 13.56 -9.92
N GLY A 49 -6.43 13.04 -9.75
CA GLY A 49 -7.59 13.52 -10.49
C GLY A 49 -8.52 14.43 -9.67
N VAL A 50 -9.16 15.36 -10.38
CA VAL A 50 -10.13 16.35 -9.86
C VAL A 50 -11.57 16.08 -10.32
N LEU A 51 -11.81 14.91 -10.93
CA LEU A 51 -13.02 14.65 -11.71
C LEU A 51 -14.20 14.11 -10.88
N LEU A 52 -13.94 13.59 -9.68
CA LEU A 52 -14.96 13.02 -8.80
C LEU A 52 -15.03 13.77 -7.46
N PRO A 53 -16.20 13.74 -6.76
CA PRO A 53 -16.31 14.24 -5.40
C PRO A 53 -15.21 13.65 -4.50
N PRO A 54 -14.71 14.39 -3.49
CA PRO A 54 -13.64 13.90 -2.63
C PRO A 54 -14.03 12.57 -1.99
N SER A 55 -13.39 11.50 -2.45
CA SER A 55 -13.61 10.15 -1.93
C SER A 55 -12.45 9.77 -1.04
N MET A 56 -12.77 9.32 0.18
CA MET A 56 -11.79 8.69 1.05
C MET A 56 -11.71 7.21 0.70
N VAL A 57 -10.60 6.81 0.07
CA VAL A 57 -10.37 5.41 -0.30
C VAL A 57 -9.42 4.79 0.73
N PRO A 58 -9.88 3.84 1.56
CA PRO A 58 -9.00 3.17 2.50
C PRO A 58 -8.02 2.27 1.74
N MET A 59 -6.76 2.26 2.14
CA MET A 59 -5.72 1.46 1.50
C MET A 59 -4.58 1.15 2.45
N THR A 60 -3.80 0.14 2.10
CA THR A 60 -2.56 -0.22 2.79
C THR A 60 -1.39 -0.07 1.83
N LEU A 61 -0.42 0.75 2.19
CA LEU A 61 0.81 0.96 1.45
C LEU A 61 1.97 0.27 2.18
N ARG A 62 2.77 -0.49 1.44
CA ARG A 62 3.89 -1.28 1.93
C ARG A 62 5.15 -1.00 1.12
N ILE A 63 6.29 -1.15 1.78
CA ILE A 63 7.59 -1.31 1.12
C ILE A 63 8.03 -2.75 1.37
N LEU A 64 8.39 -3.43 0.28
CA LEU A 64 8.86 -4.82 0.28
C LEU A 64 10.33 -4.86 -0.11
N ASP A 65 11.09 -5.79 0.44
CA ASP A 65 12.42 -6.13 -0.05
C ASP A 65 12.40 -7.14 -1.21
N ASP A 66 13.58 -7.50 -1.72
CA ASP A 66 13.74 -8.45 -2.83
C ASP A 66 13.20 -9.86 -2.51
N SER A 67 13.10 -10.23 -1.22
CA SER A 67 12.50 -11.49 -0.79
C SER A 67 10.97 -11.43 -0.70
N GLY A 68 10.39 -10.22 -0.84
CA GLY A 68 8.98 -9.96 -0.62
C GLY A 68 8.62 -9.70 0.84
N ALA A 69 9.59 -9.59 1.75
CA ALA A 69 9.33 -9.27 3.15
C ALA A 69 8.96 -7.79 3.30
N VAL A 70 7.97 -7.52 4.17
CA VAL A 70 7.51 -6.16 4.45
C VAL A 70 8.50 -5.46 5.36
N VAL A 71 9.15 -4.42 4.86
CA VAL A 71 10.10 -3.59 5.64
C VAL A 71 9.46 -2.32 6.20
N ALA A 72 8.35 -1.87 5.62
CA ALA A 72 7.51 -0.81 6.18
C ALA A 72 6.07 -0.93 5.69
N THR A 73 5.11 -0.48 6.50
CA THR A 73 3.69 -0.50 6.16
C THR A 73 2.95 0.67 6.80
N VAL A 74 1.94 1.17 6.11
CA VAL A 74 0.98 2.14 6.63
C VAL A 74 -0.41 1.82 6.08
N THR A 75 -1.43 1.99 6.90
CA THR A 75 -2.84 1.89 6.48
C THR A 75 -3.49 3.23 6.73
N GLY A 76 -4.23 3.74 5.74
CA GLY A 76 -4.85 5.04 5.83
C GLY A 76 -5.85 5.26 4.71
N THR A 77 -6.29 6.50 4.55
CA THR A 77 -7.15 6.91 3.44
C THR A 77 -6.38 7.87 2.54
N VAL A 78 -6.60 7.77 1.23
CA VAL A 78 -6.13 8.78 0.26
C VAL A 78 -7.31 9.59 -0.20
N THR A 79 -7.06 10.88 -0.37
CA THR A 79 -7.96 11.83 -1.01
C THR A 79 -7.19 12.58 -2.10
N ALA A 80 -7.88 13.36 -2.93
CA ALA A 80 -7.27 14.22 -3.96
C ALA A 80 -6.21 15.19 -3.41
N THR A 81 -6.26 15.54 -2.12
CA THR A 81 -5.33 16.48 -1.49
C THR A 81 -4.41 15.84 -0.45
N THR A 82 -4.70 14.61 -0.05
CA THR A 82 -4.01 13.95 1.06
C THR A 82 -3.41 12.64 0.59
N PRO A 83 -2.09 12.61 0.29
CA PRO A 83 -1.41 11.38 -0.07
C PRO A 83 -1.21 10.46 1.13
N LEU A 84 -1.13 9.15 0.87
CA LEU A 84 -0.64 8.18 1.83
C LEU A 84 0.85 7.96 1.58
N ARG A 85 1.67 8.05 2.63
CA ARG A 85 3.13 7.92 2.52
C ARG A 85 3.69 7.02 3.62
N VAL A 86 4.73 6.27 3.28
CA VAL A 86 5.54 5.51 4.24
C VAL A 86 7.00 5.61 3.82
N SER A 87 7.90 5.62 4.79
CA SER A 87 9.33 5.72 4.56
C SER A 87 10.10 4.73 5.41
N VAL A 88 11.25 4.28 4.90
CA VAL A 88 12.16 3.35 5.59
C VAL A 88 13.60 3.64 5.21
N THR A 89 14.53 3.40 6.12
CA THR A 89 15.96 3.36 5.81
C THR A 89 16.29 2.01 5.17
N ALA A 90 16.85 2.02 3.97
CA ALA A 90 17.17 0.80 3.23
C ALA A 90 18.15 -0.07 4.02
N PRO A 91 17.82 -1.33 4.35
CA PRO A 91 18.72 -2.20 5.11
C PRO A 91 19.92 -2.67 4.27
N SER A 92 19.82 -2.60 2.94
CA SER A 92 20.84 -3.05 2.00
C SER A 92 20.76 -2.28 0.67
N SER A 93 21.71 -2.54 -0.22
CA SER A 93 21.66 -2.08 -1.61
C SER A 93 20.67 -2.85 -2.50
N GLY A 94 19.97 -3.83 -1.94
CA GLY A 94 18.96 -4.62 -2.65
C GLY A 94 17.79 -3.78 -3.16
N GLY A 95 17.03 -4.36 -4.08
CA GLY A 95 15.81 -3.77 -4.62
C GLY A 95 14.73 -3.66 -3.56
N LEU A 96 14.06 -2.51 -3.54
CA LEU A 96 12.84 -2.30 -2.76
C LEU A 96 11.67 -2.06 -3.70
N ARG A 97 10.48 -2.53 -3.33
CA ARG A 97 9.24 -2.36 -4.12
C ARG A 97 8.22 -1.65 -3.27
N ALA A 98 7.43 -0.76 -3.87
CA ALA A 98 6.22 -0.30 -3.23
C ALA A 98 5.06 -1.20 -3.63
N GLN A 99 4.19 -1.50 -2.67
CA GLN A 99 2.98 -2.27 -2.88
C GLN A 99 1.80 -1.53 -2.26
N VAL A 100 0.75 -1.30 -3.02
CA VAL A 100 -0.53 -0.82 -2.48
C VAL A 100 -1.56 -1.93 -2.56
N ILE A 101 -2.29 -2.08 -1.46
CA ILE A 101 -3.46 -2.94 -1.33
C ILE A 101 -4.66 -2.04 -1.17
N LEU A 102 -5.62 -2.19 -2.06
CA LEU A 102 -6.84 -1.40 -2.14
C LEU A 102 -8.06 -2.30 -2.13
N PRO A 103 -9.19 -1.84 -1.59
CA PRO A 103 -10.44 -2.57 -1.69
C PRO A 103 -10.92 -2.55 -3.15
N HIS A 104 -11.72 -3.54 -3.52
CA HIS A 104 -12.33 -3.61 -4.84
C HIS A 104 -13.21 -2.39 -5.18
N ASP A 105 -13.71 -1.65 -4.18
CA ASP A 105 -14.47 -0.42 -4.38
C ASP A 105 -13.60 0.85 -4.51
N ALA A 106 -12.29 0.70 -4.70
CA ALA A 106 -11.35 1.80 -4.91
C ALA A 106 -11.59 2.59 -6.22
N TRP A 107 -12.64 2.26 -6.97
CA TRP A 107 -13.07 2.96 -8.17
C TRP A 107 -13.41 4.43 -8.00
N LYS A 108 -13.49 4.88 -6.75
CA LYS A 108 -13.68 6.28 -6.40
C LYS A 108 -12.43 7.14 -6.67
N MET A 109 -11.24 6.54 -6.81
CA MET A 109 -10.04 7.29 -7.21
C MET A 109 -10.17 7.78 -8.64
N SER A 110 -9.85 9.05 -8.88
CA SER A 110 -9.93 9.66 -10.21
C SER A 110 -8.72 9.32 -11.08
N ALA A 111 -7.50 9.37 -10.51
CA ALA A 111 -6.26 8.98 -11.16
C ALA A 111 -5.22 8.53 -10.11
N GLY A 112 -5.29 7.27 -9.70
CA GLY A 112 -4.38 6.74 -8.68
C GLY A 112 -2.95 6.56 -9.21
N ILE A 113 -1.97 7.06 -8.46
CA ILE A 113 -0.54 6.88 -8.79
C ILE A 113 0.17 6.30 -7.57
N LEU A 114 0.89 5.20 -7.77
CA LEU A 114 1.82 4.60 -6.82
C LEU A 114 3.25 5.02 -7.18
N LEU A 115 3.97 5.58 -6.21
CA LEU A 115 5.35 6.01 -6.36
C LEU A 115 6.26 5.29 -5.37
N ILE A 116 7.47 4.98 -5.81
CA ILE A 116 8.59 4.65 -4.94
C ILE A 116 9.81 5.50 -5.32
N GLU A 117 10.40 6.12 -4.32
CA GLU A 117 11.54 7.03 -4.43
C GLU A 117 12.65 6.57 -3.48
N ARG A 118 13.90 6.60 -3.93
CA ARG A 118 15.06 6.34 -3.09
C ARG A 118 15.90 7.61 -2.97
N LEU A 119 15.76 8.29 -1.84
CA LEU A 119 16.52 9.48 -1.49
C LEU A 119 17.89 9.05 -0.98
N GLY A 120 18.92 9.32 -1.77
CA GLY A 120 20.31 9.02 -1.40
C GLY A 120 20.73 9.77 -0.13
N HIS A 121 21.72 9.23 0.59
CA HIS A 121 22.34 9.89 1.75
C HIS A 121 23.33 11.01 1.38
N GLY A 122 23.58 11.26 0.10
CA GLY A 122 24.56 12.22 -0.40
C GLY A 122 23.95 13.35 -1.24
N VAL A 123 24.64 14.49 -1.26
CA VAL A 123 24.44 15.55 -2.27
C VAL A 123 25.53 15.35 -3.33
N PRO A 124 25.20 15.15 -4.62
CA PRO A 124 23.86 15.13 -5.23
C PRO A 124 23.14 13.77 -5.09
N PRO A 125 21.79 13.73 -5.24
CA PRO A 125 21.04 12.48 -5.23
C PRO A 125 21.48 11.56 -6.39
N PRO A 126 21.45 10.23 -6.20
CA PRO A 126 21.83 9.29 -7.25
C PRO A 126 20.87 9.39 -8.47
N PRO A 127 21.35 9.13 -9.70
CA PRO A 127 20.52 9.19 -10.90
C PRO A 127 19.59 7.96 -10.99
N GLY A 128 18.29 8.19 -11.21
CA GLY A 128 17.28 7.14 -11.44
C GLY A 128 16.58 6.63 -10.18
N THR A 129 16.13 7.54 -9.31
CA THR A 129 15.64 7.25 -7.96
C THR A 129 14.13 7.10 -7.85
N ARG A 130 13.37 7.24 -8.94
CA ARG A 130 11.90 7.35 -8.88
C ARG A 130 11.21 6.42 -9.86
N GLN A 131 10.28 5.62 -9.36
CA GLN A 131 9.34 4.87 -10.19
C GLN A 131 7.93 5.38 -9.95
N VAL A 132 7.20 5.56 -11.04
CA VAL A 132 5.83 6.02 -11.07
C VAL A 132 4.99 4.97 -11.78
N CYS A 133 4.03 4.39 -11.05
CA CYS A 133 3.12 3.38 -11.57
C CYS A 133 1.68 3.90 -11.46
N GLU A 134 0.99 3.96 -12.59
CA GLU A 134 -0.44 4.28 -12.62
C GLU A 134 -1.25 3.09 -12.09
N ILE A 135 -2.27 3.39 -11.29
CA ILE A 135 -3.30 2.43 -10.89
C ILE A 135 -4.36 2.44 -12.02
N PRO A 136 -4.54 1.33 -12.76
CA PRO A 136 -5.29 1.36 -14.00
C PRO A 136 -6.75 1.79 -13.80
N PRO A 137 -7.34 2.54 -14.75
CA PRO A 137 -8.74 2.96 -14.65
C PRO A 137 -9.74 1.80 -14.78
N SER A 138 -9.35 0.61 -15.25
CA SER A 138 -10.20 -0.60 -15.17
C SER A 138 -10.31 -1.15 -13.74
N VAL A 139 -9.49 -0.65 -12.81
CA VAL A 139 -9.67 -0.78 -11.35
C VAL A 139 -10.68 0.26 -10.85
N SER A 140 -10.96 1.30 -11.66
CA SER A 140 -11.89 2.39 -11.37
C SER A 140 -13.17 2.47 -12.21
N ARG A 141 -13.31 1.61 -13.20
CA ARG A 141 -14.50 1.45 -14.03
C ARG A 141 -14.54 0.01 -14.51
N ASP A 142 -15.35 -0.80 -13.82
CA ASP A 142 -16.38 -1.70 -14.37
C ASP A 142 -16.72 -2.80 -13.32
N PRO A 143 -17.93 -2.80 -12.72
CA PRO A 143 -18.35 -3.81 -11.75
C PRO A 143 -18.85 -5.14 -12.36
N ASP A 144 -19.01 -5.27 -13.68
CA ASP A 144 -19.79 -6.38 -14.27
C ASP A 144 -19.00 -7.65 -14.66
N THR A 145 -17.65 -7.64 -14.70
CA THR A 145 -16.87 -8.76 -15.27
C THR A 145 -16.16 -9.70 -14.28
N GLY A 146 -16.34 -9.51 -12.97
CA GLY A 146 -16.28 -10.58 -11.95
C GLY A 146 -15.14 -11.63 -12.01
N THR A 147 -13.89 -11.26 -12.34
CA THR A 147 -12.75 -12.20 -12.30
C THR A 147 -11.63 -11.65 -11.41
N GLY A 148 -11.54 -12.19 -10.19
CA GLY A 148 -10.72 -11.71 -9.08
C GLY A 148 -9.26 -12.17 -9.09
N ASP A 149 -8.53 -11.91 -10.17
CA ASP A 149 -7.09 -12.15 -10.21
C ASP A 149 -6.27 -10.91 -9.81
N PRO A 150 -5.14 -11.07 -9.09
CA PRO A 150 -4.26 -9.95 -8.75
C PRO A 150 -3.63 -9.34 -10.02
N VAL A 151 -4.01 -8.10 -10.33
CA VAL A 151 -3.53 -7.38 -11.52
C VAL A 151 -2.14 -6.79 -11.25
N THR A 152 -1.10 -7.43 -11.80
CA THR A 152 0.22 -6.79 -11.91
C THR A 152 0.20 -5.79 -13.07
N VAL A 153 0.27 -4.50 -12.76
CA VAL A 153 0.14 -3.43 -13.77
C VAL A 153 1.41 -3.32 -14.63
N LYS A 154 1.23 -3.22 -15.95
CA LYS A 154 2.31 -3.13 -16.96
C LYS A 154 2.93 -1.72 -17.14
N GLY A 155 2.38 -0.68 -16.53
CA GLY A 155 2.66 0.74 -16.86
C GLY A 155 3.58 1.51 -15.92
N CYS A 156 4.55 0.86 -15.26
CA CYS A 156 5.52 1.58 -14.43
C CYS A 156 6.58 2.26 -15.30
N ARG A 157 6.71 3.58 -15.16
CA ARG A 157 7.76 4.39 -15.77
C ARG A 157 8.82 4.76 -14.74
N VAL A 158 10.08 4.75 -15.14
CA VAL A 158 11.20 5.23 -14.33
C VAL A 158 11.41 6.68 -14.73
N GLU A 159 11.25 7.60 -13.78
CA GLU A 159 11.65 8.99 -13.98
C GLU A 159 13.12 9.09 -13.56
N VAL A 160 13.98 9.35 -14.54
CA VAL A 160 15.35 9.78 -14.30
C VAL A 160 15.29 11.30 -14.25
N GLU A 161 15.68 11.90 -13.13
CA GLU A 161 15.83 13.35 -13.01
C GLU A 161 16.98 13.76 -13.96
N GLU A 162 16.63 14.24 -15.15
CA GLU A 162 17.58 14.75 -16.14
C GLU A 162 17.90 16.19 -15.73
N ASN A 163 19.16 16.41 -15.33
CA ASN A 163 19.69 17.70 -14.90
C ASN A 163 20.33 18.46 -16.05
#